data_AF-A0AAD9MQA9-F1
#
_entry.id   AF-A0AAD9MQA9-F1
#
_cell.length_a   1.000
_cell.length_b   1.000
_cell.length_c   1.000
_cell.angle_alpha   90.00
_cell.angle_beta   90.00
_cell.angle_gamma   90.00
#
_symmetry.space_group_name_H-M   'P 1'
#
loop_
_entity.id
_entity.type
_entity.pdbx_description
1 polymer ?
#
loop_
_entity_poly.entity_id
_entity_poly.type
_entity_poly.pdbx_seq_one_letter_code
_entity_poly.pdbx_strand_id
1 'polypeptide(L)'
;MTLSGYNRKTIVETLHTYADINLDPLNRYIYWSNDNHQIRRVTYDGENDTIIVNDTGSYDISMTIDVRGGLIYWIRDCDCSDYNIHVVDVDGNYLYAYDDYEGLDPVGTNNPCSSSPCQHGGTCKVYNDNDDFICQCQSGWFGKSCQYDQLLINTIRPLYGPVAGGTNITIEGIDFPIIALDVLIGETVRGIIISTNSTTIIAETDRVDSSYVGSKLSISVKFEGNLVLSTSYSFEFKGNPKIKSLFPLETLTQTRRAIEKLDSGSDTKVPESHVSADDTLRLKREADIIQIETIYIGLVLDGLADYKNLSDNEETKSFGKMKIVKSPTFGSDALKQKFKFKSKQQLDIKGKDLDHILIIDYTVNIGLGSCEIFNMTSNTLYCMPPQKEPLSDKTSTRHRHDIIVHIGQNVAEVIGEITYPNKSNMYIGIGCAGILLIVILALILVHLLRKSQKSPRNDDVLSMINLPPVENKLDE
;
A
#
# COMPACT_ATOMS: atom_id res chain seq x y z
N MET A 1 11.37 -14.05 8.24
CA MET A 1 10.81 -13.69 9.56
C MET A 1 9.29 -13.62 9.44
N THR A 2 8.51 -14.11 10.40
CA THR A 2 7.05 -13.83 10.44
C THR A 2 6.84 -12.42 10.99
N LEU A 3 5.79 -11.72 10.53
CA LEU A 3 5.44 -10.36 11.02
C LEU A 3 5.21 -10.27 12.55
N SER A 4 5.11 -11.42 13.23
CA SER A 4 4.99 -11.56 14.69
C SER A 4 6.30 -11.53 15.47
N GLY A 5 7.47 -11.57 14.80
CA GLY A 5 8.78 -11.51 15.46
C GLY A 5 9.22 -12.75 16.26
N TYR A 6 8.42 -13.83 16.27
CA TYR A 6 8.63 -15.00 17.14
C TYR A 6 9.80 -15.94 16.76
N ASN A 7 10.38 -15.75 15.56
CA ASN A 7 11.45 -16.62 15.02
C ASN A 7 12.68 -15.78 14.62
N ARG A 8 13.37 -15.21 15.61
CA ARG A 8 14.62 -14.45 15.41
C ARG A 8 15.77 -15.42 15.08
N LYS A 9 16.47 -15.17 13.98
CA LYS A 9 17.74 -15.83 13.62
C LYS A 9 18.84 -14.77 13.55
N THR A 10 19.99 -15.05 14.16
CA THR A 10 21.19 -14.22 13.99
C THR A 10 21.90 -14.62 12.70
N ILE A 11 22.21 -13.64 11.84
CA ILE A 11 22.86 -13.86 10.53
C ILE A 11 24.35 -13.52 10.62
N VAL A 12 24.72 -12.48 11.37
CA VAL A 12 26.12 -12.08 11.65
C VAL A 12 26.24 -11.76 13.14
N GLU A 13 27.26 -12.31 13.81
CA GLU A 13 27.46 -12.18 15.27
C GLU A 13 28.52 -11.14 15.67
N THR A 14 29.32 -10.64 14.71
CA THR A 14 30.50 -9.79 14.95
C THR A 14 30.27 -8.30 14.68
N LEU A 15 29.02 -7.84 14.64
CA LEU A 15 28.69 -6.44 14.37
C LEU A 15 28.84 -5.61 15.65
N HIS A 16 29.87 -4.76 15.72
CA HIS A 16 30.16 -3.94 16.90
C HIS A 16 29.52 -2.54 16.80
N THR A 17 29.62 -1.89 15.65
CA THR A 17 28.96 -0.62 15.32
C THR A 17 28.69 -0.57 13.79
N TYR A 18 27.61 0.10 13.36
CA TYR A 18 27.16 0.15 11.96
C TYR A 18 26.32 1.41 11.70
N ALA A 19 26.49 2.04 10.54
CA ALA A 19 25.76 3.26 10.17
C ALA A 19 24.45 2.95 9.41
N ASP A 20 24.48 1.96 8.50
CA ASP A 20 23.32 1.65 7.66
C ASP A 20 23.28 0.18 7.18
N ILE A 21 22.09 -0.34 6.89
CA ILE A 21 21.84 -1.70 6.39
C ILE A 21 20.80 -1.69 5.27
N ASN A 22 21.14 -2.32 4.15
CA ASN A 22 20.27 -2.43 2.98
C ASN A 22 20.10 -3.89 2.54
N LEU A 23 18.97 -4.19 1.91
CA LEU A 23 18.60 -5.53 1.49
C LEU A 23 18.45 -5.59 -0.02
N ASP A 24 19.05 -6.61 -0.62
CA ASP A 24 18.78 -7.07 -1.98
C ASP A 24 17.91 -8.33 -1.89
N PRO A 25 16.58 -8.21 -2.00
CA PRO A 25 15.68 -9.34 -1.90
C PRO A 25 15.70 -10.22 -3.15
N LEU A 26 16.21 -9.72 -4.28
CA LEU A 26 16.24 -10.44 -5.57
C LEU A 26 17.39 -11.44 -5.58
N ASN A 27 18.59 -11.02 -5.19
CA ASN A 27 19.78 -11.86 -5.12
C ASN A 27 20.06 -12.42 -3.72
N ARG A 28 19.23 -12.07 -2.73
CA ARG A 28 19.30 -12.53 -1.33
C ARG A 28 20.59 -12.13 -0.62
N TYR A 29 21.00 -10.87 -0.81
CA TYR A 29 22.15 -10.28 -0.13
C TYR A 29 21.75 -9.20 0.86
N ILE A 30 22.52 -9.11 1.94
CA ILE A 30 22.46 -8.04 2.93
C ILE A 30 23.73 -7.23 2.77
N TYR A 31 23.58 -5.91 2.63
CA TYR A 31 24.68 -4.96 2.57
C TYR A 31 24.69 -4.11 3.83
N TRP A 32 25.86 -3.85 4.40
CA TRP A 32 25.99 -2.96 5.55
C TRP A 32 27.33 -2.25 5.57
N SER A 33 27.36 -1.10 6.23
CA SER A 33 28.59 -0.39 6.57
C SER A 33 29.10 -0.80 7.95
N ASN A 34 30.42 -0.82 8.12
CA ASN A 34 31.06 -1.12 9.41
C ASN A 34 32.05 -0.02 9.84
N ASP A 35 32.57 -0.19 11.05
CA ASP A 35 33.50 0.74 11.71
C ASP A 35 34.88 0.85 11.06
N ASN A 36 35.19 -0.06 10.14
CA ASN A 36 36.44 -0.06 9.40
C ASN A 36 36.32 0.74 8.09
N HIS A 37 35.25 1.53 7.93
CA HIS A 37 34.92 2.26 6.70
C HIS A 37 34.68 1.34 5.50
N GLN A 38 34.05 0.18 5.73
CA GLN A 38 33.82 -0.80 4.68
C GLN A 38 32.33 -0.97 4.39
N ILE A 39 32.01 -1.17 3.12
CA ILE A 39 30.71 -1.72 2.70
C ILE A 39 30.91 -3.21 2.50
N ARG A 40 30.12 -4.01 3.19
CA ARG A 40 30.20 -5.48 3.17
C ARG A 40 28.91 -6.09 2.67
N ARG A 41 29.01 -7.30 2.13
CA ARG A 41 27.92 -8.09 1.56
C ARG A 41 27.95 -9.51 2.12
N VAL A 42 26.80 -10.02 2.55
CA VAL A 42 26.61 -11.41 2.99
C VAL A 42 25.29 -11.96 2.46
N THR A 43 25.19 -13.26 2.27
CA THR A 43 23.92 -13.90 1.90
C THR A 43 22.94 -13.93 3.09
N TYR A 44 21.64 -14.09 2.81
CA TYR A 44 20.58 -14.14 3.83
C TYR A 44 20.71 -15.27 4.86
N ASP A 45 21.47 -16.31 4.56
CA ASP A 45 21.79 -17.41 5.49
C ASP A 45 23.05 -17.14 6.33
N GLY A 46 23.81 -16.09 6.03
CA GLY A 46 25.03 -15.68 6.74
C GLY A 46 26.31 -16.22 6.10
N GLU A 47 26.24 -16.76 4.89
CA GLU A 47 27.39 -17.28 4.15
C GLU A 47 28.03 -16.20 3.25
N ASN A 48 29.26 -16.45 2.81
CA ASN A 48 29.95 -15.61 1.81
C ASN A 48 30.06 -14.11 2.16
N ASP A 49 30.50 -13.82 3.38
CA ASP A 49 30.77 -12.47 3.86
C ASP A 49 31.99 -11.84 3.15
N THR A 50 31.74 -10.80 2.34
CA THR A 50 32.72 -10.17 1.43
C THR A 50 32.77 -8.66 1.61
N ILE A 51 33.94 -8.06 1.37
CA ILE A 51 34.13 -6.60 1.36
C ILE A 51 33.94 -6.11 -0.08
N ILE A 52 33.03 -5.16 -0.28
CA ILE A 52 32.73 -4.55 -1.59
C ILE A 52 33.48 -3.23 -1.73
N VAL A 53 33.43 -2.40 -0.70
CA VAL A 53 34.22 -1.17 -0.62
C VAL A 53 35.12 -1.28 0.59
N ASN A 54 36.43 -1.13 0.39
CA ASN A 54 37.42 -1.31 1.44
C ASN A 54 37.73 -0.01 2.21
N ASP A 55 37.39 1.14 1.65
CA ASP A 55 37.47 2.44 2.32
C ASP A 55 36.42 3.40 1.76
N THR A 56 35.41 3.70 2.57
CA THR A 56 34.35 4.69 2.28
C THR A 56 34.77 6.10 2.68
N GLY A 57 35.93 6.23 3.36
CA GLY A 57 36.48 7.49 3.83
C GLY A 57 35.73 8.16 4.99
N SER A 58 34.66 7.55 5.51
CA SER A 58 33.97 7.97 6.74
C SER A 58 33.32 6.77 7.44
N TYR A 59 33.19 6.86 8.77
CA TYR A 59 32.51 5.89 9.63
C TYR A 59 30.98 6.06 9.57
N ASP A 60 30.51 7.29 9.37
CA ASP A 60 29.09 7.63 9.21
C ASP A 60 28.80 7.84 7.72
N ILE A 61 28.18 6.82 7.12
CA ILE A 61 27.69 6.88 5.74
C ILE A 61 26.21 6.50 5.70
N SER A 62 25.45 7.19 4.87
CA SER A 62 24.12 6.75 4.46
C SER A 62 24.24 6.08 3.10
N MET A 63 23.71 4.87 2.99
CA MET A 63 23.87 4.04 1.81
C MET A 63 22.50 3.65 1.25
N THR A 64 22.39 3.59 -0.06
CA THR A 64 21.24 2.99 -0.74
C THR A 64 21.71 2.14 -1.91
N ILE A 65 20.91 1.15 -2.27
CA ILE A 65 21.25 0.22 -3.36
C ILE A 65 20.17 0.23 -4.43
N ASP A 66 20.58 0.33 -5.68
CA ASP A 66 19.74 -0.02 -6.82
C ASP A 66 19.96 -1.50 -7.14
N VAL A 67 19.07 -2.32 -6.60
CA VAL A 67 19.12 -3.78 -6.76
C VAL A 67 19.02 -4.20 -8.23
N ARG A 68 18.30 -3.44 -9.07
CA ARG A 68 18.12 -3.79 -10.50
C ARG A 68 19.26 -3.28 -11.36
N GLY A 69 19.81 -2.11 -11.03
CA GLY A 69 20.99 -1.54 -11.67
C GLY A 69 22.31 -2.16 -11.21
N GLY A 70 22.32 -2.88 -10.08
CA GLY A 70 23.54 -3.45 -9.50
C GLY A 70 24.48 -2.38 -8.96
N LEU A 71 23.91 -1.29 -8.41
CA LEU A 71 24.67 -0.12 -7.97
C LEU A 71 24.49 0.12 -6.47
N ILE A 72 25.57 0.56 -5.83
CA ILE A 72 25.61 0.96 -4.43
C ILE A 72 26.00 2.43 -4.39
N TYR A 73 25.14 3.25 -3.78
CA TYR A 73 25.34 4.68 -3.62
C TYR A 73 25.56 5.00 -2.15
N TRP A 74 26.49 5.89 -1.84
CA TRP A 74 26.63 6.41 -0.48
C TRP A 74 27.07 7.86 -0.46
N ILE A 75 26.68 8.53 0.63
CA ILE A 75 27.16 9.86 0.98
C ILE A 75 27.96 9.78 2.27
N ARG A 76 28.97 10.62 2.36
CA ARG A 76 29.83 10.72 3.55
C ARG A 76 29.27 11.80 4.47
N ASP A 77 29.09 11.49 5.74
CA ASP A 77 28.83 12.48 6.78
C ASP A 77 30.18 12.81 7.44
N CYS A 78 30.90 13.80 6.89
CA CYS A 78 32.19 14.27 7.43
C CYS A 78 32.31 15.79 7.24
N ASP A 79 33.06 16.46 8.12
CA ASP A 79 33.57 17.84 7.94
C ASP A 79 34.69 17.89 6.86
N CYS A 80 34.55 17.13 5.78
CA CYS A 80 35.55 17.04 4.71
C CYS A 80 34.97 17.57 3.39
N SER A 81 35.81 18.21 2.56
CA SER A 81 35.44 18.98 1.37
C SER A 81 34.91 18.15 0.20
N ASP A 82 34.27 17.02 0.47
CA ASP A 82 33.71 16.13 -0.53
C ASP A 82 32.20 16.04 -0.36
N TYR A 83 31.50 16.73 -1.26
CA TYR A 83 30.04 16.80 -1.29
C TYR A 83 29.44 15.84 -2.33
N ASN A 84 30.23 14.87 -2.82
CA ASN A 84 29.81 13.99 -3.89
C ASN A 84 29.01 12.78 -3.39
N ILE A 85 28.11 12.29 -4.25
CA ILE A 85 27.45 11.01 -4.08
C ILE A 85 28.33 9.94 -4.72
N HIS A 86 28.93 9.08 -3.91
CA HIS A 86 29.78 8.02 -4.41
C HIS A 86 28.94 6.87 -4.94
N VAL A 87 29.40 6.24 -6.03
CA VAL A 87 28.74 5.06 -6.60
C VAL A 87 29.75 4.01 -7.02
N VAL A 88 29.43 2.76 -6.69
CA VAL A 88 30.14 1.56 -7.18
C VAL A 88 29.14 0.57 -7.73
N ASP A 89 29.61 -0.34 -8.58
CA ASP A 89 28.84 -1.55 -8.84
C ASP A 89 28.89 -2.53 -7.65
N VAL A 90 28.03 -3.55 -7.68
CA VAL A 90 27.97 -4.61 -6.65
C VAL A 90 29.25 -5.47 -6.53
N ASP A 91 30.22 -5.30 -7.44
CA ASP A 91 31.54 -5.95 -7.39
C ASP A 91 32.64 -5.01 -6.86
N GLY A 92 32.30 -3.75 -6.54
CA GLY A 92 33.19 -2.77 -5.93
C GLY A 92 33.95 -1.90 -6.93
N ASN A 93 33.57 -1.90 -8.21
CA ASN A 93 34.21 -1.02 -9.20
C ASN A 93 33.63 0.38 -9.09
N TYR A 94 34.49 1.38 -8.87
CA TYR A 94 34.09 2.78 -8.77
C TYR A 94 33.53 3.30 -10.10
N LEU A 95 32.34 3.88 -10.02
CA LEU A 95 31.69 4.61 -11.10
C LEU A 95 31.68 6.07 -10.65
N TYR A 96 32.45 6.94 -11.31
CA TYR A 96 32.68 8.28 -10.79
C TYR A 96 31.40 9.13 -10.70
N ALA A 97 31.29 9.90 -9.61
CA ALA A 97 30.29 10.93 -9.40
C ALA A 97 30.64 12.18 -10.20
N TYR A 98 29.62 12.83 -10.74
CA TYR A 98 29.68 14.07 -11.51
C TYR A 98 30.16 15.23 -10.61
N ASP A 99 31.36 15.74 -10.85
CA ASP A 99 31.86 16.96 -10.18
C ASP A 99 31.73 18.13 -11.16
N ASP A 100 30.77 19.02 -10.91
CA ASP A 100 30.56 20.26 -11.67
C ASP A 100 31.18 21.41 -10.88
N TYR A 101 32.51 21.58 -10.92
CA TYR A 101 33.17 22.87 -10.70
C TYR A 101 34.62 22.86 -11.23
N GLU A 102 34.91 23.82 -12.10
CA GLU A 102 36.22 24.01 -12.75
C GLU A 102 37.42 24.15 -11.79
N GLY A 103 38.57 23.58 -12.17
CA GLY A 103 39.88 24.18 -11.91
C GLY A 103 41.07 23.25 -11.61
N LEU A 104 41.93 23.04 -12.64
CA LEU A 104 43.41 22.87 -12.65
C LEU A 104 44.03 21.72 -11.80
N ASP A 105 44.88 20.81 -12.31
CA ASP A 105 46.12 21.01 -13.06
C ASP A 105 46.57 19.71 -13.81
N PRO A 106 47.55 19.79 -14.76
CA PRO A 106 47.71 18.85 -15.88
C PRO A 106 48.81 17.80 -15.70
N VAL A 107 48.49 16.50 -15.79
CA VAL A 107 49.42 15.47 -16.31
C VAL A 107 48.63 14.30 -16.91
N GLY A 108 48.79 14.06 -18.22
CA GLY A 108 48.74 12.71 -18.80
C GLY A 108 47.43 12.29 -19.44
N THR A 109 47.21 12.71 -20.69
CA THR A 109 46.52 11.94 -21.76
C THR A 109 45.48 10.91 -21.28
N ASN A 110 44.28 11.35 -20.91
CA ASN A 110 43.14 10.45 -20.72
C ASN A 110 42.72 9.85 -22.07
N ASN A 111 43.55 9.05 -22.74
CA ASN A 111 43.05 8.25 -23.84
C ASN A 111 42.44 6.97 -23.24
N PRO A 112 41.11 6.81 -23.22
CA PRO A 112 40.46 5.67 -22.58
C PRO A 112 40.77 4.34 -23.31
N CYS A 113 41.32 4.40 -24.52
CA CYS A 113 41.85 3.22 -25.23
C CYS A 113 43.27 2.81 -24.81
N SER A 114 44.00 3.63 -24.03
CA SER A 114 45.39 3.32 -23.63
C SER A 114 45.48 2.08 -22.73
N SER A 115 44.45 1.80 -21.93
CA SER A 115 44.33 0.60 -21.10
C SER A 115 43.95 -0.66 -21.89
N SER A 116 43.79 -0.54 -23.22
CA SER A 116 43.32 -1.61 -24.10
C SER A 116 42.04 -2.28 -23.57
N PRO A 117 40.95 -1.52 -23.36
CA PRO A 117 39.76 -2.03 -22.68
C PRO A 117 39.04 -3.11 -23.48
N CYS A 118 39.15 -3.13 -24.81
CA CYS A 118 38.47 -4.10 -25.67
C CYS A 118 39.15 -5.48 -25.62
N GLN A 119 38.39 -6.49 -25.19
CA GLN A 119 38.82 -7.88 -25.10
C GLN A 119 38.69 -8.60 -26.46
N HIS A 120 39.26 -9.81 -26.53
CA HIS A 120 39.09 -10.76 -27.65
C HIS A 120 39.34 -10.18 -29.06
N GLY A 121 40.31 -9.26 -29.16
CA GLY A 121 40.70 -8.65 -30.43
C GLY A 121 39.76 -7.55 -30.93
N GLY A 122 38.90 -7.01 -30.06
CA GLY A 122 38.10 -5.83 -30.35
C GLY A 122 38.97 -4.59 -30.61
N THR A 123 38.55 -3.72 -31.52
CA THR A 123 39.28 -2.48 -31.85
C THR A 123 38.71 -1.31 -31.05
N CYS A 124 39.54 -0.69 -30.21
CA CYS A 124 39.12 0.47 -29.41
C CYS A 124 39.17 1.77 -30.23
N LYS A 125 38.14 2.59 -30.10
CA LYS A 125 38.11 3.97 -30.59
C LYS A 125 37.71 4.91 -29.46
N VAL A 126 38.34 6.08 -29.42
CA VAL A 126 37.99 7.13 -28.46
C VAL A 126 36.67 7.75 -28.86
N TYR A 127 35.83 8.03 -27.87
CA TYR A 127 34.50 8.62 -27.99
C TYR A 127 34.38 9.80 -27.01
N ASN A 128 33.55 10.80 -27.33
CA ASN A 128 33.33 12.02 -26.52
C ASN A 128 34.63 12.70 -26.03
N ASP A 129 35.41 13.30 -26.94
CA ASP A 129 36.53 14.19 -26.61
C ASP A 129 37.59 13.65 -25.62
N ASN A 130 37.76 12.32 -25.57
CA ASN A 130 38.67 11.56 -24.69
C ASN A 130 38.11 11.15 -23.31
N ASP A 131 36.80 11.26 -23.08
CA ASP A 131 36.19 10.85 -21.81
C ASP A 131 35.66 9.40 -21.82
N ASP A 132 35.38 8.82 -23.00
CA ASP A 132 34.85 7.44 -23.10
C ASP A 132 35.45 6.67 -24.30
N PHE A 133 35.23 5.35 -24.33
CA PHE A 133 35.67 4.48 -25.43
C PHE A 133 34.52 3.68 -26.02
N ILE A 134 34.67 3.32 -27.29
CA ILE A 134 33.80 2.38 -27.99
C ILE A 134 34.64 1.23 -28.56
N CYS A 135 34.21 0.00 -28.30
CA CYS A 135 34.83 -1.20 -28.84
C CYS A 135 34.10 -1.69 -30.09
N GLN A 136 34.85 -1.88 -31.17
CA GLN A 136 34.39 -2.60 -32.36
C GLN A 136 34.78 -4.08 -32.21
N CYS A 137 33.83 -4.92 -31.77
CA CYS A 137 34.08 -6.33 -31.47
C CYS A 137 34.25 -7.19 -32.72
N GLN A 138 35.05 -8.24 -32.59
CA GLN A 138 35.16 -9.31 -33.59
C GLN A 138 33.87 -10.15 -33.61
N SER A 139 33.60 -10.82 -34.73
CA SER A 139 32.41 -11.66 -34.87
C SER A 139 32.34 -12.72 -33.76
N GLY A 140 31.20 -12.78 -33.06
CA GLY A 140 30.96 -13.70 -31.95
C GLY A 140 31.23 -13.12 -30.56
N TRP A 141 31.68 -11.87 -30.45
CA TRP A 141 31.92 -11.19 -29.16
C TRP A 141 31.07 -9.93 -29.00
N PHE A 142 30.64 -9.66 -27.77
CA PHE A 142 29.63 -8.65 -27.41
C PHE A 142 29.97 -7.95 -26.08
N GLY A 143 29.24 -6.87 -25.79
CA GLY A 143 29.40 -6.03 -24.59
C GLY A 143 30.31 -4.82 -24.81
N LYS A 144 30.29 -3.86 -23.86
CA LYS A 144 31.04 -2.57 -23.97
C LYS A 144 32.53 -2.77 -24.25
N SER A 145 33.09 -3.86 -23.72
CA SER A 145 34.50 -4.24 -23.88
C SER A 145 34.69 -5.60 -24.58
N CYS A 146 33.70 -6.08 -25.34
CA CYS A 146 33.78 -7.39 -26.03
C CYS A 146 34.04 -8.59 -25.09
N GLN A 147 33.56 -8.53 -23.84
CA GLN A 147 33.81 -9.58 -22.84
C GLN A 147 32.91 -10.81 -22.97
N TYR A 148 31.79 -10.71 -23.69
CA TYR A 148 30.80 -11.78 -23.76
C TYR A 148 30.87 -12.50 -25.10
N ASP A 149 30.84 -13.83 -25.09
CA ASP A 149 30.75 -14.68 -26.29
C ASP A 149 29.30 -15.06 -26.65
N GLN A 150 28.31 -14.64 -25.84
CA GLN A 150 26.88 -14.89 -26.03
C GLN A 150 26.01 -13.73 -25.53
N LEU A 151 24.96 -13.38 -26.29
CA LEU A 151 23.91 -12.47 -25.82
C LEU A 151 22.97 -13.21 -24.87
N LEU A 152 22.82 -12.73 -23.63
CA LEU A 152 21.99 -13.36 -22.62
C LEU A 152 20.61 -12.67 -22.55
N ILE A 153 19.56 -13.44 -22.85
CA ILE A 153 18.18 -13.07 -22.52
C ILE A 153 17.89 -13.65 -21.14
N ASN A 154 17.55 -12.77 -20.20
CA ASN A 154 17.21 -13.11 -18.84
C ASN A 154 15.75 -13.54 -18.74
N THR A 155 14.82 -12.78 -19.34
CA THR A 155 13.40 -13.07 -19.29
C THR A 155 12.65 -12.57 -20.53
N ILE A 156 11.50 -13.19 -20.83
CA ILE A 156 10.53 -12.67 -21.79
C ILE A 156 9.13 -12.69 -21.17
N ARG A 157 8.41 -11.56 -21.22
CA ARG A 157 7.05 -11.44 -20.68
C ARG A 157 6.16 -10.51 -21.51
N PRO A 158 4.86 -10.80 -21.66
CA PRO A 158 4.21 -12.06 -21.35
C PRO A 158 4.60 -13.15 -22.36
N LEU A 159 4.40 -14.43 -22.00
CA LEU A 159 4.63 -15.58 -22.89
C LEU A 159 3.37 -16.03 -23.63
N TYR A 160 2.32 -15.23 -23.61
CA TYR A 160 1.08 -15.49 -24.32
C TYR A 160 0.33 -14.19 -24.61
N GLY A 161 -0.55 -14.22 -25.61
CA GLY A 161 -1.40 -13.10 -26.00
C GLY A 161 -2.47 -13.51 -27.00
N PRO A 162 -3.47 -12.65 -27.27
CA PRO A 162 -4.55 -12.94 -28.20
C PRO A 162 -4.06 -13.05 -29.65
N VAL A 163 -4.76 -13.84 -30.47
CA VAL A 163 -4.55 -13.89 -31.93
C VAL A 163 -4.80 -12.54 -32.63
N ALA A 164 -5.48 -11.60 -31.97
CA ALA A 164 -5.64 -10.23 -32.45
C ALA A 164 -4.31 -9.43 -32.54
N GLY A 165 -3.22 -9.92 -31.95
CA GLY A 165 -1.98 -9.17 -31.83
C GLY A 165 -2.10 -8.03 -30.81
N GLY A 166 -1.17 -7.08 -30.85
CA GLY A 166 -1.11 -5.90 -29.99
C GLY A 166 -0.54 -6.14 -28.59
N THR A 167 0.04 -7.32 -28.34
CA THR A 167 0.64 -7.64 -27.05
C THR A 167 2.07 -7.12 -26.99
N ASN A 168 2.36 -6.24 -26.04
CA ASN A 168 3.73 -5.77 -25.80
C ASN A 168 4.54 -6.86 -25.09
N ILE A 169 5.42 -7.51 -25.84
CA ILE A 169 6.39 -8.46 -25.33
C ILE A 169 7.64 -7.68 -24.92
N THR A 170 7.97 -7.76 -23.64
CA THR A 170 9.23 -7.28 -23.07
C THR A 170 10.23 -8.41 -23.03
N ILE A 171 11.35 -8.23 -23.73
CA ILE A 171 12.52 -9.11 -23.73
C ILE A 171 13.58 -8.41 -22.90
N GLU A 172 13.93 -8.98 -21.75
CA GLU A 172 14.95 -8.45 -20.85
C GLU A 172 16.23 -9.28 -20.99
N GLY A 173 17.37 -8.62 -21.03
CA GLY A 173 18.69 -9.21 -21.17
C GLY A 173 19.78 -8.21 -20.82
N ILE A 174 20.98 -8.48 -21.29
CA ILE A 174 22.16 -7.65 -21.02
C ILE A 174 22.88 -7.39 -22.36
N ASP A 175 23.33 -6.16 -22.53
CA ASP A 175 24.10 -5.66 -23.67
C ASP A 175 23.53 -6.00 -25.05
N PHE A 176 22.22 -5.83 -25.23
CA PHE A 176 21.60 -5.86 -26.54
C PHE A 176 22.26 -4.82 -27.47
N PRO A 177 22.62 -5.20 -28.71
CA PRO A 177 23.02 -4.24 -29.72
C PRO A 177 21.94 -3.17 -29.86
N ILE A 178 22.37 -1.89 -29.92
CA ILE A 178 21.47 -0.72 -29.85
C ILE A 178 20.33 -0.78 -30.89
N ILE A 179 20.53 -1.51 -31.99
CA ILE A 179 19.55 -1.66 -33.08
C ILE A 179 19.16 -3.14 -33.24
N ALA A 180 18.04 -3.53 -32.64
CA ALA A 180 17.29 -4.70 -33.07
C ALA A 180 16.55 -4.38 -34.38
N LEU A 181 16.62 -5.28 -35.35
CA LEU A 181 15.99 -5.14 -36.68
C LEU A 181 14.61 -5.77 -36.74
N ASP A 182 14.42 -6.93 -36.12
CA ASP A 182 13.13 -7.62 -36.08
C ASP A 182 13.04 -8.47 -34.80
N VAL A 183 11.84 -8.60 -34.22
CA VAL A 183 11.50 -9.70 -33.30
C VAL A 183 10.64 -10.69 -34.06
N LEU A 184 11.01 -11.96 -34.09
CA LEU A 184 10.31 -13.02 -34.82
C LEU A 184 9.69 -14.01 -33.83
N ILE A 185 8.41 -14.32 -34.02
CA ILE A 185 7.66 -15.32 -33.27
C ILE A 185 7.32 -16.46 -34.24
N GLY A 186 7.97 -17.61 -34.04
CA GLY A 186 8.02 -18.68 -35.02
C GLY A 186 8.85 -18.28 -36.24
N GLU A 187 8.42 -18.71 -37.43
CA GLU A 187 9.12 -18.40 -38.69
C GLU A 187 8.57 -17.15 -39.40
N THR A 188 7.31 -16.79 -39.16
CA THR A 188 6.57 -15.85 -40.02
C THR A 188 5.97 -14.65 -39.30
N VAL A 189 5.73 -14.74 -37.99
CA VAL A 189 5.05 -13.66 -37.26
C VAL A 189 6.10 -12.66 -36.80
N ARG A 190 5.96 -11.41 -37.22
CA ARG A 190 6.87 -10.33 -36.84
C ARG A 190 6.29 -9.54 -35.67
N GLY A 191 7.16 -9.10 -34.78
CA GLY A 191 6.85 -8.11 -33.75
C GLY A 191 7.27 -6.72 -34.21
N ILE A 192 6.40 -5.74 -34.03
CA ILE A 192 6.71 -4.32 -34.28
C ILE A 192 7.54 -3.82 -33.12
N ILE A 193 8.79 -3.44 -33.35
CA ILE A 193 9.66 -2.92 -32.30
C ILE A 193 9.14 -1.55 -31.83
N ILE A 194 8.82 -1.44 -30.55
CA ILE A 194 8.36 -0.20 -29.91
C ILE A 194 9.55 0.57 -29.33
N SER A 195 10.43 -0.13 -28.62
CA SER A 195 11.63 0.47 -28.04
C SER A 195 12.74 -0.57 -27.85
N THR A 196 13.98 -0.13 -28.01
CA THR A 196 15.19 -0.93 -27.75
C THR A 196 16.13 -0.12 -26.89
N ASN A 197 16.77 -0.77 -25.92
CA ASN A 197 17.94 -0.25 -25.23
C ASN A 197 18.90 -1.43 -24.96
N SER A 198 19.99 -1.18 -24.23
CA SER A 198 21.01 -2.21 -23.96
C SER A 198 20.53 -3.38 -23.09
N THR A 199 19.37 -3.29 -22.42
CA THR A 199 18.89 -4.34 -21.51
C THR A 199 17.47 -4.82 -21.80
N THR A 200 16.73 -4.10 -22.63
CA THR A 200 15.30 -4.32 -22.87
C THR A 200 14.95 -4.06 -24.32
N ILE A 201 14.19 -4.99 -24.90
CA ILE A 201 13.53 -4.82 -26.20
C ILE A 201 12.04 -4.99 -25.97
N ILE A 202 11.25 -3.99 -26.36
CA ILE A 202 9.79 -4.06 -26.33
C ILE A 202 9.30 -4.18 -27.76
N ALA A 203 8.56 -5.24 -28.05
CA ALA A 203 7.95 -5.46 -29.35
C ALA A 203 6.47 -5.81 -29.21
N GLU A 204 5.63 -5.20 -30.05
CA GLU A 204 4.19 -5.48 -30.14
C GLU A 204 3.95 -6.65 -31.10
N THR A 205 3.16 -7.64 -30.70
CA THR A 205 2.81 -8.78 -31.57
C THR A 205 1.91 -8.36 -32.73
N ASP A 206 2.15 -8.90 -33.93
CA ASP A 206 1.23 -8.72 -35.04
C ASP A 206 -0.01 -9.65 -34.93
N ARG A 207 -1.07 -9.32 -35.67
CA ARG A 207 -2.29 -10.10 -35.76
C ARG A 207 -2.06 -11.39 -36.53
N VAL A 208 -2.60 -12.50 -36.02
CA VAL A 208 -2.51 -13.84 -36.64
C VAL A 208 -3.89 -14.46 -36.85
N ASP A 209 -3.96 -15.52 -37.66
CA ASP A 209 -5.20 -16.26 -37.88
C ASP A 209 -5.60 -17.08 -36.63
N SER A 210 -6.90 -17.34 -36.49
CA SER A 210 -7.47 -18.22 -35.47
C SER A 210 -6.86 -19.64 -35.45
N SER A 211 -6.28 -20.11 -36.56
CA SER A 211 -5.57 -21.38 -36.62
C SER A 211 -4.36 -21.47 -35.68
N TYR A 212 -3.80 -20.32 -35.26
CA TYR A 212 -2.67 -20.25 -34.34
C TYR A 212 -3.07 -20.43 -32.86
N VAL A 213 -4.36 -20.51 -32.54
CA VAL A 213 -4.82 -20.69 -31.15
C VAL A 213 -4.25 -21.99 -30.57
N GLY A 214 -3.57 -21.88 -29.42
CA GLY A 214 -2.89 -22.98 -28.73
C GLY A 214 -1.52 -23.34 -29.31
N SER A 215 -1.07 -22.65 -30.36
CA SER A 215 0.26 -22.85 -30.93
C SER A 215 1.32 -22.17 -30.07
N LYS A 216 2.38 -22.89 -29.72
CA LYS A 216 3.57 -22.37 -29.04
C LYS A 216 4.69 -22.17 -30.04
N LEU A 217 5.07 -20.92 -30.26
CA LEU A 217 6.06 -20.53 -31.27
C LEU A 217 7.32 -20.01 -30.60
N SER A 218 8.50 -20.44 -31.07
CA SER A 218 9.79 -19.97 -30.56
C SER A 218 9.98 -18.48 -30.82
N ILE A 219 10.57 -17.76 -29.88
CA ILE A 219 10.90 -16.34 -30.07
C ILE A 219 12.35 -16.24 -30.53
N SER A 220 12.63 -15.34 -31.47
CA SER A 220 14.00 -14.96 -31.86
C SER A 220 14.11 -13.47 -32.13
N VAL A 221 15.30 -12.91 -31.92
CA VAL A 221 15.58 -11.48 -32.13
C VAL A 221 16.66 -11.35 -33.19
N LYS A 222 16.39 -10.56 -34.22
CA LYS A 222 17.34 -10.25 -35.28
C LYS A 222 17.94 -8.88 -35.03
N PHE A 223 19.26 -8.80 -35.04
CA PHE A 223 20.02 -7.55 -34.93
C PHE A 223 20.72 -7.21 -36.24
N GLU A 224 21.28 -6.01 -36.33
CA GLU A 224 22.15 -5.61 -37.43
C GLU A 224 23.32 -6.59 -37.64
N GLY A 225 23.78 -6.74 -38.89
CA GLY A 225 24.85 -7.69 -39.23
C GLY A 225 24.40 -9.15 -39.40
N ASN A 226 23.10 -9.40 -39.58
CA ASN A 226 22.49 -10.75 -39.72
C ASN A 226 22.61 -11.64 -38.48
N LEU A 227 22.83 -11.05 -37.30
CA LEU A 227 22.81 -11.77 -36.05
C LEU A 227 21.37 -12.15 -35.70
N VAL A 228 21.11 -13.43 -35.44
CA VAL A 228 19.81 -13.93 -35.00
C VAL A 228 19.99 -14.66 -33.67
N LEU A 229 19.38 -14.12 -32.62
CA LEU A 229 19.37 -14.70 -31.29
C LEU A 229 18.12 -15.57 -31.13
N SER A 230 18.30 -16.89 -31.15
CA SER A 230 17.21 -17.82 -30.85
C SER A 230 17.05 -17.99 -29.35
N THR A 231 15.82 -17.88 -28.86
CA THR A 231 15.54 -17.97 -27.43
C THR A 231 15.01 -19.35 -27.06
N SER A 232 15.15 -19.76 -25.79
CA SER A 232 14.50 -20.95 -25.25
C SER A 232 13.02 -20.72 -24.91
N TYR A 233 12.54 -19.48 -25.02
CA TYR A 233 11.17 -19.10 -24.72
C TYR A 233 10.26 -19.35 -25.93
N SER A 234 8.99 -19.65 -25.63
CA SER A 234 7.94 -19.74 -26.63
C SER A 234 6.77 -18.85 -26.25
N PHE A 235 6.18 -18.21 -27.26
CA PHE A 235 4.97 -17.42 -27.14
C PHE A 235 3.76 -18.26 -27.58
N GLU A 236 2.70 -18.26 -26.77
CA GLU A 236 1.46 -18.97 -27.06
C GLU A 236 0.35 -18.00 -27.49
N PHE A 237 -0.14 -18.15 -28.71
CA PHE A 237 -1.32 -17.41 -29.15
C PHE A 237 -2.59 -18.04 -28.59
N LYS A 238 -3.40 -17.23 -27.91
CA LYS A 238 -4.68 -17.62 -27.32
C LYS A 238 -5.84 -17.02 -28.11
N GLY A 239 -7.02 -17.64 -27.97
CA GLY A 239 -8.24 -17.06 -28.53
C GLY A 239 -8.52 -15.68 -27.95
N ASN A 240 -9.15 -14.81 -28.74
CA ASN A 240 -9.51 -13.48 -28.29
C ASN A 240 -10.43 -13.56 -27.05
N PRO A 241 -10.16 -12.76 -25.99
CA PRO A 241 -10.98 -12.72 -24.80
C PRO A 241 -12.40 -12.26 -25.14
N LYS A 242 -13.39 -12.81 -24.43
CA LYS A 242 -14.79 -12.40 -24.53
C LYS A 242 -15.28 -11.86 -23.19
N ILE A 243 -15.83 -10.65 -23.21
CA ILE A 243 -16.47 -10.06 -22.03
C ILE A 243 -17.84 -10.74 -21.87
N LYS A 244 -18.12 -11.27 -20.68
CA LYS A 244 -19.43 -11.89 -20.36
C LYS A 244 -20.41 -10.91 -19.71
N SER A 245 -19.90 -10.02 -18.88
CA SER A 245 -20.71 -9.07 -18.11
C SER A 245 -19.85 -7.91 -17.63
N LEU A 246 -20.48 -6.76 -17.45
CA LEU A 246 -19.91 -5.60 -16.76
C LEU A 246 -20.75 -5.30 -15.52
N PHE A 247 -20.09 -5.14 -14.38
CA PHE A 247 -20.76 -4.80 -13.12
C PHE A 247 -19.83 -3.95 -12.24
N PRO A 248 -20.34 -2.89 -11.58
CA PRO A 248 -21.70 -2.34 -11.70
C PRO A 248 -21.89 -1.49 -12.98
N LEU A 249 -23.11 -1.44 -13.52
CA LEU A 249 -23.49 -0.57 -14.67
C LEU A 249 -23.87 0.86 -14.26
N GLU A 250 -23.57 1.23 -13.02
CA GLU A 250 -23.88 2.53 -12.43
C GLU A 250 -22.64 3.11 -11.74
N THR A 251 -22.53 4.43 -11.69
CA THR A 251 -21.35 5.13 -11.16
C THR A 251 -21.68 6.53 -10.65
N LEU A 252 -20.98 7.03 -9.63
CA LEU A 252 -21.27 8.33 -9.03
C LEU A 252 -20.65 9.52 -9.79
N THR A 253 -21.34 10.67 -9.79
CA THR A 253 -20.75 11.98 -10.06
C THR A 253 -19.81 12.38 -8.92
N GLN A 254 -18.56 12.81 -9.14
CA GLN A 254 -17.73 13.31 -8.03
C GLN A 254 -18.38 14.53 -7.35
N THR A 255 -18.55 14.48 -6.03
CA THR A 255 -18.99 15.62 -5.20
C THR A 255 -17.82 16.56 -4.97
N ARG A 256 -18.03 17.85 -5.24
CA ARG A 256 -17.09 18.99 -5.18
C ARG A 256 -16.25 19.14 -3.87
N ARG A 257 -16.50 18.36 -2.83
CA ARG A 257 -15.92 18.54 -1.49
C ARG A 257 -14.58 17.84 -1.25
N ALA A 258 -14.17 16.92 -2.14
CA ALA A 258 -12.88 16.23 -2.01
C ALA A 258 -11.69 16.99 -2.64
N ILE A 259 -11.92 18.14 -3.28
CA ILE A 259 -10.91 18.85 -4.10
C ILE A 259 -10.17 19.97 -3.33
N GLU A 260 -10.61 20.40 -2.14
CA GLU A 260 -9.93 21.48 -1.38
C GLU A 260 -8.58 21.08 -0.74
N LYS A 261 -8.06 19.88 -1.02
CA LYS A 261 -6.71 19.45 -0.59
C LYS A 261 -5.99 18.62 -1.66
N LEU A 262 -5.83 19.17 -2.86
CA LEU A 262 -4.60 18.91 -3.62
C LEU A 262 -4.05 20.25 -4.06
N ASP A 263 -2.96 20.62 -3.39
CA ASP A 263 -2.18 21.81 -3.64
C ASP A 263 -1.57 21.74 -5.04
N SER A 264 -1.39 22.94 -5.60
CA SER A 264 -0.75 23.27 -6.86
C SER A 264 0.56 22.50 -7.11
N GLY A 265 0.62 21.79 -8.25
CA GLY A 265 1.83 21.09 -8.68
C GLY A 265 1.63 20.29 -9.96
N SER A 266 1.96 20.93 -11.08
CA SER A 266 2.37 20.36 -12.37
C SER A 266 2.77 18.87 -12.36
N ASP A 267 2.04 18.01 -13.08
CA ASP A 267 2.45 17.35 -14.35
C ASP A 267 1.47 16.19 -14.65
N THR A 268 0.74 16.27 -15.76
CA THR A 268 -0.25 15.26 -16.16
C THR A 268 0.43 14.00 -16.69
N LYS A 269 0.64 13.01 -15.81
CA LYS A 269 0.87 11.60 -16.21
C LYS A 269 -0.39 10.79 -16.00
N VAL A 270 -0.95 10.29 -17.11
CA VAL A 270 -2.05 9.31 -17.14
C VAL A 270 -1.55 8.01 -16.48
N PRO A 271 -2.23 7.43 -15.47
CA PRO A 271 -1.79 6.18 -14.88
C PRO A 271 -2.13 4.99 -15.79
N GLU A 272 -1.11 4.24 -16.20
CA GLU A 272 -1.26 2.90 -16.76
C GLU A 272 -1.84 1.95 -15.70
N SER A 273 -2.96 1.29 -16.00
CA SER A 273 -3.49 0.25 -15.11
C SER A 273 -2.83 -1.10 -15.43
N HIS A 274 -2.01 -1.60 -14.50
CA HIS A 274 -1.47 -2.96 -14.57
C HIS A 274 -2.55 -4.01 -14.26
N VAL A 275 -2.66 -5.00 -15.15
CA VAL A 275 -3.51 -6.18 -14.99
C VAL A 275 -2.85 -7.16 -14.01
N SER A 276 -3.51 -7.45 -12.89
CA SER A 276 -3.16 -8.54 -11.98
C SER A 276 -3.92 -9.80 -12.37
N ALA A 277 -3.26 -10.96 -12.27
CA ALA A 277 -3.80 -12.29 -12.51
C ALA A 277 -4.90 -12.65 -11.50
N ASP A 278 -6.14 -12.25 -11.82
CA ASP A 278 -7.37 -12.83 -11.31
C ASP A 278 -8.45 -12.51 -12.35
N ASP A 279 -9.47 -13.36 -12.53
CA ASP A 279 -10.54 -13.26 -13.55
C ASP A 279 -11.44 -11.99 -13.44
N THR A 280 -10.98 -10.93 -12.76
CA THR A 280 -11.69 -9.67 -12.54
C THR A 280 -10.79 -8.46 -12.80
N LEU A 281 -11.17 -7.64 -13.78
CA LEU A 281 -10.50 -6.39 -14.11
C LEU A 281 -11.12 -5.24 -13.29
N ARG A 282 -10.31 -4.51 -12.51
CA ARG A 282 -10.76 -3.36 -11.70
C ARG A 282 -10.34 -2.05 -12.36
N LEU A 283 -11.31 -1.21 -12.71
CA LEU A 283 -11.08 0.08 -13.38
C LEU A 283 -11.06 1.24 -12.37
N LYS A 284 -10.09 2.18 -12.48
CA LYS A 284 -10.02 3.43 -11.72
C LYS A 284 -10.30 4.62 -12.65
N ARG A 285 -11.10 5.60 -12.23
CA ARG A 285 -11.51 6.75 -13.05
C ARG A 285 -10.75 8.03 -12.70
N GLU A 286 -10.46 8.81 -13.74
CA GLU A 286 -10.09 10.23 -13.69
C GLU A 286 -10.95 10.96 -14.74
N ALA A 287 -11.82 11.90 -14.34
CA ALA A 287 -12.64 12.68 -15.28
C ALA A 287 -13.10 14.02 -14.67
N ASP A 288 -12.83 15.11 -15.40
CA ASP A 288 -13.38 16.45 -15.17
C ASP A 288 -14.81 16.61 -15.73
N ILE A 289 -15.56 17.53 -15.12
CA ILE A 289 -17.03 17.62 -15.13
C ILE A 289 -17.60 18.20 -16.45
N ILE A 290 -18.47 17.43 -17.13
CA ILE A 290 -19.59 17.91 -17.96
C ILE A 290 -20.84 17.13 -17.52
N GLN A 291 -22.04 17.73 -17.58
CA GLN A 291 -23.32 17.02 -17.39
C GLN A 291 -23.46 15.90 -18.43
N ILE A 292 -22.96 14.71 -18.12
CA ILE A 292 -23.04 13.52 -18.94
C ILE A 292 -24.01 12.57 -18.24
N GLU A 293 -25.11 12.21 -18.89
CA GLU A 293 -26.09 11.26 -18.32
C GLU A 293 -25.67 9.79 -18.55
N THR A 294 -24.87 9.53 -19.58
CA THR A 294 -24.36 8.20 -19.94
C THR A 294 -22.93 8.27 -20.45
N ILE A 295 -22.04 7.42 -19.94
CA ILE A 295 -20.66 7.29 -20.42
C ILE A 295 -20.55 6.09 -21.37
N TYR A 296 -19.78 6.27 -22.45
CA TYR A 296 -19.32 5.17 -23.30
C TYR A 296 -18.13 4.48 -22.63
N ILE A 297 -18.23 3.17 -22.40
CA ILE A 297 -17.12 2.38 -21.85
C ILE A 297 -16.33 1.80 -23.01
N GLY A 298 -15.02 1.97 -22.95
CA GLY A 298 -14.04 1.28 -23.78
C GLY A 298 -13.03 0.55 -22.92
N LEU A 299 -12.52 -0.58 -23.41
CA LEU A 299 -11.35 -1.25 -22.88
C LEU A 299 -10.25 -1.23 -23.93
N VAL A 300 -9.03 -0.98 -23.51
CA VAL A 300 -7.83 -1.17 -24.33
C VAL A 300 -7.31 -2.57 -24.04
N LEU A 301 -7.54 -3.51 -24.97
CA LEU A 301 -7.13 -4.90 -24.86
C LEU A 301 -6.29 -5.26 -26.08
N ASP A 302 -4.99 -5.03 -26.00
CA ASP A 302 -4.03 -5.31 -27.08
C ASP A 302 -4.57 -4.82 -28.45
N GLY A 303 -4.54 -5.67 -29.48
CA GLY A 303 -5.00 -5.37 -30.84
C GLY A 303 -6.51 -5.39 -31.04
N LEU A 304 -7.32 -5.55 -29.99
CA LEU A 304 -8.78 -5.70 -30.11
C LEU A 304 -9.49 -4.34 -30.16
N ALA A 305 -9.60 -3.78 -31.36
CA ALA A 305 -10.27 -2.49 -31.60
C ALA A 305 -11.75 -2.49 -31.20
N ASP A 306 -12.46 -3.61 -31.34
CA ASP A 306 -13.91 -3.72 -31.07
C ASP A 306 -14.26 -3.55 -29.59
N TYR A 307 -13.28 -3.61 -28.68
CA TYR A 307 -13.48 -3.34 -27.27
C TYR A 307 -13.19 -1.88 -26.88
N LYS A 308 -12.57 -1.07 -27.77
CA LYS A 308 -12.32 0.36 -27.51
C LYS A 308 -13.60 1.18 -27.37
N ASN A 309 -14.70 0.73 -27.97
CA ASN A 309 -16.03 1.27 -27.70
C ASN A 309 -17.06 0.14 -27.60
N LEU A 310 -17.45 -0.22 -26.38
CA LEU A 310 -18.40 -1.29 -26.11
C LEU A 310 -19.84 -0.94 -26.52
N SER A 311 -20.14 0.32 -26.82
CA SER A 311 -21.50 0.69 -27.25
C SER A 311 -21.75 0.45 -28.74
N ASP A 312 -20.68 0.36 -29.54
CA ASP A 312 -20.77 0.20 -31.00
C ASP A 312 -20.60 -1.26 -31.43
N ASN A 313 -20.16 -2.14 -30.53
CA ASN A 313 -19.92 -3.55 -30.80
C ASN A 313 -21.21 -4.38 -30.60
N GLU A 314 -21.60 -5.13 -31.65
CA GLU A 314 -22.81 -5.97 -31.68
C GLU A 314 -22.88 -6.99 -30.53
N GLU A 315 -21.74 -7.57 -30.12
CA GLU A 315 -21.68 -8.56 -29.02
C GLU A 315 -21.85 -7.90 -27.63
N THR A 316 -21.47 -6.63 -27.48
CA THR A 316 -21.41 -5.94 -26.18
C THR A 316 -22.48 -4.87 -26.01
N LYS A 317 -23.24 -4.57 -27.06
CA LYS A 317 -24.43 -3.69 -27.07
C LYS A 317 -25.47 -4.09 -26.02
N SER A 318 -25.56 -5.38 -25.68
CA SER A 318 -26.46 -5.91 -24.65
C SER A 318 -26.05 -5.54 -23.23
N PHE A 319 -24.81 -5.12 -22.98
CA PHE A 319 -24.36 -4.72 -21.64
C PHE A 319 -24.94 -3.37 -21.19
N GLY A 320 -25.54 -2.61 -22.10
CA GLY A 320 -26.12 -1.31 -21.81
C GLY A 320 -25.07 -0.21 -21.60
N LYS A 321 -25.54 1.03 -21.40
CA LYS A 321 -24.68 2.18 -21.12
C LYS A 321 -24.50 2.32 -19.62
N MET A 322 -23.28 2.67 -19.19
CA MET A 322 -23.05 2.98 -17.78
C MET A 322 -23.75 4.29 -17.43
N LYS A 323 -24.64 4.22 -16.45
CA LYS A 323 -25.44 5.34 -15.99
C LYS A 323 -24.68 6.10 -14.92
N ILE A 324 -24.57 7.42 -15.07
CA ILE A 324 -24.07 8.28 -14.01
C ILE A 324 -25.23 8.61 -13.07
N VAL A 325 -25.06 8.27 -11.79
CA VAL A 325 -25.97 8.61 -10.70
C VAL A 325 -25.35 9.72 -9.83
N LYS A 326 -26.20 10.51 -9.19
CA LYS A 326 -25.74 11.62 -8.36
C LYS A 326 -25.07 11.10 -7.10
N SER A 327 -24.01 11.78 -6.65
CA SER A 327 -23.40 11.44 -5.36
C SER A 327 -24.38 11.71 -4.21
N PRO A 328 -24.45 10.81 -3.21
CA PRO A 328 -25.26 11.04 -2.02
C PRO A 328 -24.79 12.32 -1.32
N THR A 329 -25.74 13.08 -0.80
CA THR A 329 -25.44 14.30 -0.04
C THR A 329 -26.17 14.27 1.29
N PHE A 330 -25.46 14.63 2.36
CA PHE A 330 -26.08 14.94 3.64
C PHE A 330 -26.15 16.46 3.75
N GLY A 331 -27.34 17.00 4.01
CA GLY A 331 -27.58 18.44 3.93
C GLY A 331 -26.71 19.23 4.93
N SER A 332 -25.98 20.23 4.44
CA SER A 332 -25.21 21.18 5.26
C SER A 332 -26.09 22.14 6.06
N ASP A 333 -27.40 22.21 5.76
CA ASP A 333 -28.29 23.27 6.21
C ASP A 333 -28.96 23.00 7.57
N ALA A 334 -28.46 22.04 8.34
CA ALA A 334 -28.91 21.79 9.70
C ALA A 334 -27.69 21.64 10.62
N LEU A 335 -27.39 22.71 11.36
CA LEU A 335 -26.77 22.72 12.68
C LEU A 335 -26.62 21.30 13.29
N LYS A 336 -25.39 20.89 13.61
CA LYS A 336 -25.03 19.66 14.36
C LYS A 336 -26.23 19.11 15.14
N GLN A 337 -26.96 18.16 14.53
CA GLN A 337 -28.22 17.72 15.12
C GLN A 337 -27.92 17.07 16.46
N LYS A 338 -28.61 17.53 17.50
CA LYS A 338 -28.45 16.97 18.85
C LYS A 338 -29.48 15.86 19.05
N PHE A 339 -29.00 14.63 19.09
CA PHE A 339 -29.80 13.47 19.41
C PHE A 339 -29.70 13.16 20.90
N LYS A 340 -30.79 12.67 21.49
CA LYS A 340 -30.76 12.10 22.84
C LYS A 340 -30.91 10.60 22.71
N PHE A 341 -29.95 9.85 23.27
CA PHE A 341 -30.03 8.40 23.27
C PHE A 341 -31.27 7.93 24.04
N LYS A 342 -32.03 7.03 23.42
CA LYS A 342 -33.05 6.22 24.10
C LYS A 342 -32.82 4.76 23.74
N SER A 343 -32.97 3.89 24.74
CA SER A 343 -32.77 2.45 24.53
C SER A 343 -33.70 1.93 23.44
N LYS A 344 -33.14 1.12 22.52
CA LYS A 344 -33.84 0.52 21.37
C LYS A 344 -34.49 1.51 20.38
N GLN A 345 -34.16 2.80 20.45
CA GLN A 345 -34.62 3.76 19.46
C GLN A 345 -33.65 3.80 18.27
N GLN A 346 -34.20 3.77 17.05
CA GLN A 346 -33.45 3.97 15.81
C GLN A 346 -33.03 5.44 15.62
N LEU A 347 -31.97 5.65 14.84
CA LEU A 347 -31.52 6.96 14.38
C LEU A 347 -31.90 7.14 12.90
N ASP A 348 -32.57 8.25 12.61
CA ASP A 348 -33.03 8.62 11.27
C ASP A 348 -32.11 9.70 10.68
N ILE A 349 -31.10 9.30 9.91
CA ILE A 349 -30.14 10.22 9.30
C ILE A 349 -30.68 10.69 7.95
N LYS A 350 -30.98 11.98 7.81
CA LYS A 350 -31.54 12.58 6.58
C LYS A 350 -30.44 12.88 5.57
N GLY A 351 -30.70 12.54 4.30
CA GLY A 351 -29.84 12.87 3.17
C GLY A 351 -30.63 12.90 1.87
N LYS A 352 -29.93 12.92 0.75
CA LYS A 352 -30.47 12.81 -0.61
C LYS A 352 -29.65 11.81 -1.42
N ASP A 353 -30.30 11.13 -2.36
CA ASP A 353 -29.70 10.17 -3.29
C ASP A 353 -28.97 9.01 -2.56
N LEU A 354 -29.57 8.49 -1.48
CA LEU A 354 -28.97 7.48 -0.60
C LEU A 354 -29.26 6.01 -1.01
N ASP A 355 -30.19 5.76 -1.93
CA ASP A 355 -30.70 4.43 -2.28
C ASP A 355 -29.77 3.58 -3.18
N HIS A 356 -28.57 4.05 -3.47
CA HIS A 356 -27.58 3.39 -4.34
C HIS A 356 -26.62 2.43 -3.57
N ILE A 357 -27.19 1.50 -2.79
CA ILE A 357 -26.45 0.57 -1.91
C ILE A 357 -25.44 -0.32 -2.67
N LEU A 358 -25.72 -0.65 -3.94
CA LEU A 358 -24.90 -1.59 -4.72
C LEU A 358 -23.53 -1.04 -5.14
N ILE A 359 -23.30 0.27 -4.99
CA ILE A 359 -22.09 0.97 -5.46
C ILE A 359 -21.34 1.61 -4.29
N ILE A 360 -22.02 1.82 -3.15
CA ILE A 360 -21.55 2.69 -2.08
C ILE A 360 -21.56 1.93 -0.75
N ASP A 361 -20.37 1.76 -0.18
CA ASP A 361 -20.23 1.28 1.19
C ASP A 361 -20.52 2.43 2.17
N TYR A 362 -21.57 2.30 2.96
CA TYR A 362 -21.89 3.24 4.03
C TYR A 362 -21.46 2.67 5.37
N THR A 363 -20.76 3.47 6.17
CA THR A 363 -20.56 3.16 7.59
C THR A 363 -20.91 4.38 8.43
N VAL A 364 -21.52 4.14 9.60
CA VAL A 364 -21.92 5.20 10.53
C VAL A 364 -21.25 4.95 11.87
N ASN A 365 -20.44 5.91 12.31
CA ASN A 365 -19.68 5.85 13.55
C ASN A 365 -20.20 6.87 14.54
N ILE A 366 -20.20 6.50 15.82
CA ILE A 366 -20.57 7.33 16.96
C ILE A 366 -19.42 7.30 17.96
N GLY A 367 -18.55 8.31 17.95
CA GLY A 367 -17.25 8.22 18.62
C GLY A 367 -16.45 7.02 18.11
N LEU A 368 -16.01 6.14 19.02
CA LEU A 368 -15.37 4.86 18.65
C LEU A 368 -16.36 3.68 18.49
N GLY A 369 -17.66 3.92 18.60
CA GLY A 369 -18.71 2.90 18.41
C GLY A 369 -19.27 2.90 16.98
N SER A 370 -19.85 1.77 16.56
CA SER A 370 -20.52 1.66 15.26
C SER A 370 -22.05 1.71 15.41
N CYS A 371 -22.74 2.39 14.49
CA CYS A 371 -24.19 2.39 14.38
C CYS A 371 -24.61 1.37 13.30
N GLU A 372 -25.31 0.31 13.70
CA GLU A 372 -25.67 -0.78 12.80
C GLU A 372 -26.77 -0.33 11.83
N ILE A 373 -26.43 -0.19 10.55
CA ILE A 373 -27.37 0.17 9.48
C ILE A 373 -28.25 -1.04 9.18
N PHE A 374 -29.57 -0.87 9.23
CA PHE A 374 -30.51 -1.97 8.98
C PHE A 374 -31.49 -1.66 7.84
N ASN A 375 -31.66 -0.39 7.48
CA ASN A 375 -32.52 0.01 6.36
C ASN A 375 -32.08 1.36 5.78
N MET A 376 -32.43 1.61 4.53
CA MET A 376 -32.20 2.90 3.87
C MET A 376 -33.25 3.15 2.79
N THR A 377 -33.58 4.42 2.62
CA THR A 377 -34.43 4.96 1.54
C THR A 377 -33.63 6.01 0.78
N SER A 378 -34.13 6.50 -0.35
CA SER A 378 -33.44 7.55 -1.14
C SER A 378 -33.09 8.81 -0.32
N ASN A 379 -33.81 9.08 0.78
CA ASN A 379 -33.67 10.31 1.56
C ASN A 379 -33.36 10.08 3.05
N THR A 380 -33.28 8.84 3.52
CA THR A 380 -33.05 8.55 4.95
C THR A 380 -32.31 7.23 5.15
N LEU A 381 -31.22 7.27 5.92
CA LEU A 381 -30.45 6.13 6.40
C LEU A 381 -30.86 5.82 7.84
N TYR A 382 -31.23 4.57 8.11
CA TYR A 382 -31.67 4.12 9.43
C TYR A 382 -30.62 3.23 10.08
N CYS A 383 -30.17 3.60 11.29
CA CYS A 383 -29.21 2.80 12.04
C CYS A 383 -29.56 2.70 13.54
N MET A 384 -29.14 1.62 14.18
CA MET A 384 -29.25 1.42 15.62
C MET A 384 -27.97 1.91 16.32
N PRO A 385 -28.05 2.93 17.21
CA PRO A 385 -26.88 3.36 17.96
C PRO A 385 -26.45 2.31 19.01
N PRO A 386 -25.16 2.29 19.41
CA PRO A 386 -24.65 1.40 20.44
C PRO A 386 -25.48 1.50 21.74
N GLN A 387 -25.89 0.36 22.29
CA GLN A 387 -26.68 0.37 23.55
C GLN A 387 -25.84 0.74 24.78
N LYS A 388 -24.52 0.53 24.71
CA LYS A 388 -23.55 0.96 25.70
C LYS A 388 -22.83 2.19 25.15
N GLU A 389 -22.72 3.23 25.97
CA GLU A 389 -21.97 4.45 25.62
C GLU A 389 -20.57 4.08 25.11
N PRO A 390 -20.23 4.40 23.85
CA PRO A 390 -18.92 4.09 23.30
C PRO A 390 -17.86 5.03 23.87
N LEU A 391 -16.60 4.60 23.83
CA LEU A 391 -15.47 5.41 24.25
C LEU A 391 -15.37 6.66 23.34
N SER A 392 -15.13 7.81 23.96
CA SER A 392 -14.81 9.03 23.21
C SER A 392 -13.40 8.93 22.66
N ASP A 393 -13.18 9.43 21.45
CA ASP A 393 -11.84 9.70 20.95
C ASP A 393 -11.18 10.76 21.85
N LYS A 394 -10.05 10.42 22.47
CA LYS A 394 -9.36 11.25 23.49
C LYS A 394 -8.63 12.45 22.88
N THR A 395 -8.46 12.47 21.56
CA THR A 395 -7.74 13.54 20.86
C THR A 395 -8.57 14.81 20.67
N SER A 396 -9.90 14.74 20.81
CA SER A 396 -10.82 15.83 20.50
C SER A 396 -11.72 16.19 21.68
N THR A 397 -11.34 17.23 22.42
CA THR A 397 -12.09 17.75 23.59
C THR A 397 -13.42 18.43 23.24
N ARG A 398 -13.75 18.58 21.95
CA ARG A 398 -14.97 19.25 21.46
C ARG A 398 -16.04 18.32 20.88
N HIS A 399 -15.74 17.03 20.70
CA HIS A 399 -16.53 16.12 19.85
C HIS A 399 -16.79 14.79 20.57
N ARG A 400 -17.53 14.85 21.69
CA ARG A 400 -17.87 13.68 22.49
C ARG A 400 -19.15 13.07 21.88
N HIS A 401 -19.02 11.91 21.21
CA HIS A 401 -20.12 11.18 20.56
C HIS A 401 -20.71 11.82 19.28
N ASP A 402 -19.85 12.39 18.44
CA ASP A 402 -20.22 12.82 17.09
C ASP A 402 -20.67 11.63 16.22
N ILE A 403 -21.72 11.84 15.44
CA ILE A 403 -22.23 10.93 14.42
C ILE A 403 -21.54 11.27 13.10
N ILE A 404 -20.71 10.37 12.61
CA ILE A 404 -19.93 10.51 11.38
C ILE A 404 -20.40 9.46 10.40
N VAL A 405 -20.81 9.89 9.21
CA VAL A 405 -21.16 9.00 8.10
C VAL A 405 -19.99 8.95 7.14
N HIS A 406 -19.44 7.77 6.91
CA HIS A 406 -18.47 7.51 5.87
C HIS A 406 -19.15 6.96 4.62
N ILE A 407 -18.76 7.49 3.47
CA ILE A 407 -19.27 7.14 2.14
C ILE A 407 -18.08 6.64 1.33
N GLY A 408 -18.02 5.32 1.10
CA GLY A 408 -16.87 4.66 0.50
C GLY A 408 -15.61 4.80 1.35
N GLN A 409 -14.45 4.96 0.69
CA GLN A 409 -13.14 4.95 1.36
C GLN A 409 -12.63 6.34 1.77
N ASN A 410 -13.14 7.43 1.18
CA ASN A 410 -12.47 8.75 1.25
C ASN A 410 -13.37 9.92 1.67
N VAL A 411 -14.68 9.71 1.85
CA VAL A 411 -15.61 10.78 2.22
C VAL A 411 -16.18 10.49 3.60
N ALA A 412 -16.03 11.45 4.51
CA ALA A 412 -16.62 11.40 5.85
C ALA A 412 -17.33 12.72 6.13
N GLU A 413 -18.59 12.67 6.53
CA GLU A 413 -19.37 13.85 6.90
C GLU A 413 -19.86 13.75 8.34
N VAL A 414 -19.67 14.82 9.10
CA VAL A 414 -20.15 14.94 10.49
C VAL A 414 -21.59 15.44 10.46
N ILE A 415 -22.52 14.61 10.93
CA ILE A 415 -23.97 14.85 10.85
C ILE A 415 -24.51 15.53 12.11
N GLY A 416 -24.01 15.14 13.28
CA GLY A 416 -24.57 15.57 14.56
C GLY A 416 -23.86 14.98 15.76
N GLU A 417 -24.45 15.12 16.94
CA GLU A 417 -23.93 14.63 18.23
C GLU A 417 -25.06 13.89 18.96
N ILE A 418 -24.76 12.76 19.60
CA ILE A 418 -25.72 12.03 20.44
C ILE A 418 -25.34 12.06 21.92
N THR A 419 -26.26 12.51 22.76
CA THR A 419 -26.05 12.55 24.21
C THR A 419 -26.56 11.27 24.88
N TYR A 420 -25.69 10.57 25.60
CA TYR A 420 -26.03 9.42 26.45
C TYR A 420 -26.43 9.86 27.88
N PRO A 421 -27.35 9.15 28.55
CA PRO A 421 -27.77 9.48 29.91
C PRO A 421 -26.62 9.30 30.91
N ASN A 422 -26.31 10.35 31.66
CA ASN A 422 -25.22 10.35 32.63
C ASN A 422 -25.61 9.57 33.90
N LYS A 423 -24.82 8.55 34.27
CA LYS A 423 -25.04 7.73 35.47
C LYS A 423 -24.71 8.45 36.79
N SER A 424 -24.10 9.63 36.76
CA SER A 424 -23.62 10.33 37.97
C SER A 424 -24.74 10.83 38.89
N ASN A 425 -25.93 11.14 38.38
CA ASN A 425 -26.98 11.79 39.17
C ASN A 425 -27.79 10.82 40.06
N MET A 426 -27.63 9.51 39.88
CA MET A 426 -28.34 8.49 40.66
C MET A 426 -27.73 8.31 42.07
N TYR A 427 -26.41 8.51 42.21
CA TYR A 427 -25.71 8.32 43.49
C TYR A 427 -25.89 9.50 44.46
N ILE A 428 -26.14 10.71 43.93
CA ILE A 428 -26.36 11.92 44.75
C ILE A 428 -27.69 11.80 45.51
N GLY A 429 -28.74 11.26 44.89
CA GLY A 429 -30.05 11.07 45.53
C GLY A 429 -30.04 10.04 46.67
N ILE A 430 -29.30 8.93 46.49
CA ILE A 430 -29.17 7.88 47.51
C ILE A 430 -28.34 8.37 48.70
N GLY A 431 -27.28 9.16 48.45
CA GLY A 431 -26.44 9.76 49.49
C GLY A 431 -27.22 10.73 50.40
N CYS A 432 -28.02 11.61 49.80
CA CYS A 432 -28.84 12.56 50.58
C CYS A 432 -29.91 11.87 51.43
N ALA A 433 -30.57 10.84 50.91
CA ALA A 433 -31.57 10.08 51.66
C ALA A 433 -30.95 9.31 52.84
N GLY A 434 -29.77 8.71 52.64
CA GLY A 434 -29.04 8.02 53.70
C GLY A 434 -28.61 8.95 54.85
N ILE A 435 -28.08 10.14 54.51
CA ILE A 435 -27.68 11.15 55.52
C ILE A 435 -28.89 11.64 56.32
N LEU A 436 -30.03 11.89 55.66
CA LEU A 436 -31.27 12.27 56.32
C LEU A 436 -31.75 11.21 57.32
N LEU A 437 -31.67 9.94 56.95
CA LEU A 437 -32.07 8.80 57.80
C LEU A 437 -31.16 8.67 59.02
N ILE A 438 -29.85 8.86 58.86
CA ILE A 438 -28.87 8.86 59.96
C ILE A 438 -29.13 10.02 60.93
N VAL A 439 -29.42 11.22 60.42
CA VAL A 439 -29.75 12.38 61.26
C VAL A 439 -31.02 12.14 62.07
N ILE A 440 -32.06 11.56 61.46
CA ILE A 440 -33.31 11.22 62.16
C ILE A 440 -33.04 10.19 63.27
N LEU A 441 -32.28 9.13 62.98
CA LEU A 441 -31.91 8.12 63.98
C LEU A 441 -31.10 8.71 65.13
N ALA A 442 -30.16 9.62 64.85
CA ALA A 442 -29.39 10.31 65.88
C ALA A 442 -30.27 11.18 66.78
N LEU A 443 -31.25 11.91 66.20
CA LEU A 443 -32.21 12.70 66.97
C LEU A 443 -33.10 11.83 67.85
N ILE A 444 -33.54 10.67 67.36
CA ILE A 444 -34.30 9.68 68.15
C ILE A 444 -33.44 9.16 69.30
N LEU A 445 -32.19 8.79 69.03
CA LEU A 445 -31.23 8.33 70.06
C LEU A 445 -31.01 9.38 71.14
N VAL A 446 -30.79 10.64 70.76
CA VAL A 446 -30.68 11.75 71.73
C VAL A 446 -31.96 11.91 72.54
N HIS A 447 -33.14 11.75 71.93
CA HIS A 447 -34.41 11.82 72.63
C HIS A 447 -34.60 10.68 73.63
N LEU A 448 -34.24 9.44 73.26
CA LEU A 448 -34.28 8.27 74.13
C LEU A 448 -33.29 8.39 75.30
N LEU A 449 -32.07 8.88 75.04
CA LEU A 449 -31.07 9.14 76.09
C LEU A 449 -31.51 10.25 77.06
N ARG A 450 -32.19 11.30 76.55
CA ARG A 450 -32.79 12.34 77.41
C ARG A 450 -33.96 11.82 78.25
N LYS A 451 -34.75 10.88 77.73
CA LYS A 451 -35.86 10.25 78.47
C LYS A 451 -35.35 9.31 79.56
N SER A 452 -34.26 8.59 79.30
CA SER A 452 -33.63 7.69 80.28
C SER A 452 -33.08 8.41 81.52
N GLN A 453 -32.75 9.70 81.44
CA GLN A 453 -32.20 10.46 82.58
C GLN A 453 -33.27 11.09 83.50
N LYS A 454 -34.57 10.88 83.26
CA LYS A 454 -35.66 11.41 84.11
C LYS A 454 -36.53 10.30 84.74
N SER A 455 -36.06 9.66 85.82
CA SER A 455 -36.90 9.24 86.99
C SER A 455 -36.13 8.43 88.07
N PRO A 456 -36.61 8.40 89.35
CA PRO A 456 -35.79 8.36 90.58
C PRO A 456 -35.92 7.10 91.49
N ARG A 457 -35.21 7.17 92.63
CA ARG A 457 -34.85 6.24 93.77
C ARG A 457 -35.97 5.62 94.67
N ASN A 458 -35.61 4.50 95.33
CA ASN A 458 -36.05 3.90 96.64
C ASN A 458 -37.46 3.24 96.74
N ASP A 459 -37.81 2.22 97.55
CA ASP A 459 -37.21 1.21 98.47
C ASP A 459 -38.26 0.08 98.76
N ASP A 460 -37.80 -1.10 99.21
CA ASP A 460 -38.42 -2.17 100.03
C ASP A 460 -39.72 -2.96 99.63
N VAL A 461 -39.64 -4.32 99.71
CA VAL A 461 -40.33 -5.20 100.70
C VAL A 461 -40.05 -6.69 100.41
N LEU A 462 -39.99 -7.48 101.50
CA LEU A 462 -39.33 -8.76 101.75
C LEU A 462 -40.27 -10.00 101.68
N SER A 463 -39.66 -11.16 101.38
CA SER A 463 -39.88 -12.54 101.91
C SER A 463 -41.07 -13.45 101.55
N MET A 464 -40.68 -14.62 100.99
CA MET A 464 -41.00 -16.03 101.33
C MET A 464 -42.46 -16.53 101.16
N ILE A 465 -42.73 -17.70 100.56
CA ILE A 465 -42.67 -19.03 101.21
C ILE A 465 -42.93 -20.18 100.18
N ASN A 466 -42.16 -21.28 100.32
CA ASN A 466 -42.36 -22.72 100.00
C ASN A 466 -42.16 -23.36 98.59
N LEU A 467 -41.10 -24.19 98.53
CA LEU A 467 -40.82 -25.46 97.78
C LEU A 467 -41.62 -26.66 98.39
N PRO A 468 -41.51 -27.96 97.98
CA PRO A 468 -40.62 -28.67 97.01
C PRO A 468 -41.39 -29.77 96.17
N PRO A 469 -40.79 -30.92 95.73
CA PRO A 469 -39.60 -31.19 94.88
C PRO A 469 -39.96 -32.07 93.64
N VAL A 470 -38.98 -32.46 92.80
CA VAL A 470 -38.65 -33.87 92.45
C VAL A 470 -37.51 -33.94 91.42
N GLU A 471 -36.75 -35.03 91.55
CA GLU A 471 -35.42 -35.42 91.08
C GLU A 471 -35.19 -35.68 89.57
N ASN A 472 -33.92 -35.47 89.19
CA ASN A 472 -33.01 -36.28 88.34
C ASN A 472 -33.57 -37.36 87.40
N LYS A 473 -33.07 -37.38 86.14
CA LYS A 473 -32.09 -38.38 85.69
C LYS A 473 -31.54 -38.10 84.29
N LEU A 474 -30.22 -38.29 84.16
CA LEU A 474 -29.48 -38.61 82.93
C LEU A 474 -30.01 -39.94 82.35
N ASP A 475 -29.88 -40.12 81.05
CA ASP A 475 -29.25 -41.32 80.46
C ASP A 475 -28.81 -41.01 79.00
N GLU A 476 -27.56 -41.40 78.73
CA GLU A 476 -26.86 -41.77 77.48
C GLU A 476 -27.03 -41.00 76.15
#